data_AF-A0A932PXN9-F1
#
_entry.id   AF-A0A932PXN9-F1
#
_cell.length_a   1.000
_cell.length_b   1.000
_cell.length_c   1.000
_cell.angle_alpha   90.00
_cell.angle_beta   90.00
_cell.angle_gamma   90.00
#
_symmetry.space_group_name_H-M   'P 1'
#
loop_
_entity.id
_entity.type
_entity.pdbx_description
1 polymer ?
#
loop_
_entity_poly.entity_id
_entity_poly.type
_entity_poly.pdbx_seq_one_letter_code
_entity_poly.pdbx_strand_id
1 'polypeptide(L)'
;PNMFSFIAIAMIFTMTHAIYQQTGLVFLGIVPYSGTNWGVMISAAERRAALFAPQAAASILAPIGAIVLFQLALVSFARSLDEVFNPRLRTSV
;
A
#
# COMPACT_ATOMS: atom_id res chain seq x y z
N PRO A 1 -7.05 -6.25 25.75
CA PRO A 1 -6.76 -5.84 24.35
C PRO A 1 -6.49 -7.09 23.49
N ASN A 2 -7.12 -7.21 22.31
CA ASN A 2 -6.81 -8.29 21.38
C ASN A 2 -5.44 -8.00 20.72
N MET A 3 -4.41 -8.78 21.07
CA MET A 3 -3.05 -8.55 20.55
C MET A 3 -2.96 -8.85 19.04
N PHE A 4 -3.83 -9.70 18.52
CA PHE A 4 -3.84 -10.06 17.10
C PHE A 4 -4.19 -8.85 16.23
N SER A 5 -5.23 -8.11 16.58
CA SER A 5 -5.62 -6.86 15.91
C SER A 5 -4.47 -5.86 15.86
N PHE A 6 -3.76 -5.72 16.99
CA PHE A 6 -2.65 -4.79 17.11
C PHE A 6 -1.48 -5.18 16.20
N ILE A 7 -1.09 -6.47 16.20
CA ILE A 7 -0.03 -6.99 15.34
C ILE A 7 -0.41 -6.85 13.87
N ALA A 8 -1.66 -7.13 13.51
CA ALA A 8 -2.15 -6.99 12.13
C ALA A 8 -2.07 -5.54 11.64
N ILE A 9 -2.52 -4.57 12.45
CA ILE A 9 -2.43 -3.14 12.09
C ILE A 9 -0.96 -2.70 11.96
N ALA A 10 -0.09 -3.12 12.88
CA ALA A 10 1.34 -2.81 12.80
C ALA A 10 1.97 -3.38 11.52
N MET A 11 1.65 -4.63 11.15
CA MET A 11 2.09 -5.26 9.92
C MET A 11 1.67 -4.45 8.68
N ILE A 12 0.42 -3.99 8.62
CA ILE A 12 -0.10 -3.17 7.52
C ILE A 12 0.73 -1.89 7.35
N PHE A 13 1.04 -1.20 8.46
CA PHE A 13 1.88 -0.01 8.42
C PHE A 13 3.31 -0.32 7.96
N THR A 14 3.93 -1.38 8.49
CA THR A 14 5.27 -1.79 8.08
C THR A 14 5.34 -2.14 6.60
N MET A 15 4.36 -2.88 6.07
CA MET A 15 4.27 -3.21 4.64
C MET A 15 4.13 -1.96 3.78
N THR A 16 3.25 -1.03 4.18
CA THR A 16 3.08 0.25 3.48
C THR A 16 4.38 1.05 3.45
N HIS A 17 5.08 1.11 4.59
CA HIS A 17 6.34 1.82 4.69
C HIS A 17 7.42 1.19 3.79
N ALA A 18 7.51 -0.15 3.76
CA ALA A 18 8.43 -0.87 2.88
C ALA A 18 8.18 -0.56 1.40
N ILE A 19 6.91 -0.49 0.98
CA ILE A 19 6.52 -0.10 -0.39
C ILE A 19 6.99 1.33 -0.72
N TYR A 20 6.77 2.29 0.19
CA TYR A 20 7.22 3.67 -0.01
C TYR A 20 8.73 3.79 -0.07
N GLN A 21 9.45 3.07 0.80
CA GLN A 21 10.90 3.04 0.79
C GLN A 21 11.44 2.45 -0.51
N GLN A 22 10.94 1.29 -0.95
CA GLN A 22 11.33 0.70 -2.23
C GLN A 22 11.07 1.65 -3.40
N THR A 23 9.87 2.24 -3.44
CA THR A 23 9.47 3.19 -4.50
C THR A 23 10.38 4.43 -4.50
N GLY A 24 10.69 4.98 -3.32
CA GLY A 24 11.60 6.10 -3.16
C GLY A 24 13.03 5.78 -3.59
N LEU A 25 13.55 4.60 -3.24
CA LEU A 25 14.88 4.15 -3.65
C LEU A 25 15.02 4.05 -5.18
N VAL A 26 14.01 3.49 -5.85
CA VAL A 26 13.98 3.41 -7.32
C VAL A 26 13.81 4.80 -7.95
N PHE A 27 12.95 5.66 -7.36
CA PHE A 27 12.75 7.02 -7.84
C PHE A 27 14.06 7.83 -7.80
N LEU A 28 14.82 7.73 -6.71
CA LEU A 28 16.12 8.38 -6.53
C LEU A 28 17.25 7.74 -7.37
N GLY A 29 17.00 6.61 -8.04
CA GLY A 29 18.02 5.91 -8.83
C GLY A 29 19.07 5.18 -8.00
N ILE A 30 18.82 4.95 -6.71
CA ILE A 30 19.74 4.24 -5.79
C ILE A 30 19.74 2.73 -6.09
N VAL A 31 18.60 2.21 -6.55
CA VAL A 31 18.40 0.79 -6.90
C VAL A 31 18.18 0.67 -8.41
N PRO A 32 18.67 -0.41 -9.07
CA PRO A 32 18.51 -0.58 -10.51
C PRO A 32 17.05 -0.51 -10.97
N TYR A 33 16.82 0.21 -12.06
CA TYR A 33 15.54 0.22 -12.77
C TYR A 33 15.32 -1.15 -13.42
N SER A 34 14.70 -2.07 -12.69
CA SER A 34 14.40 -3.43 -13.17
C SER A 34 12.91 -3.75 -13.04
N GLY A 35 12.37 -4.41 -14.08
CA GLY A 35 10.97 -4.77 -14.17
C GLY A 35 10.00 -3.57 -14.22
N THR A 36 8.70 -3.87 -14.21
CA THR A 36 7.64 -2.87 -14.12
C THR A 36 7.21 -2.74 -12.67
N ASN A 37 7.70 -1.71 -12.00
CA ASN A 37 7.32 -1.38 -10.62
C ASN A 37 6.95 0.11 -10.49
N TRP A 38 6.31 0.47 -9.38
CA TRP A 38 5.76 1.81 -9.18
C TRP A 38 6.83 2.91 -9.17
N GLY A 39 8.03 2.65 -8.62
CA GLY A 39 9.13 3.61 -8.66
C GLY A 39 9.65 3.89 -10.08
N VAL A 40 9.69 2.86 -10.93
CA VAL A 40 10.01 3.03 -12.36
C VAL A 40 8.93 3.86 -13.06
N MET A 41 7.65 3.61 -12.77
CA MET A 41 6.54 4.36 -13.36
C MET A 41 6.58 5.84 -12.98
N ILE A 42 6.78 6.15 -11.69
CA ILE A 42 6.82 7.52 -11.19
C ILE A 42 8.05 8.28 -11.71
N SER A 43 9.23 7.66 -11.70
CA SER A 43 10.45 8.27 -12.24
C SER A 43 10.38 8.49 -13.76
N ALA A 44 9.72 7.60 -14.50
CA ALA A 44 9.50 7.78 -15.93
C ALA A 44 8.45 8.87 -16.22
N ALA A 45 7.49 9.07 -15.32
CA ALA A 45 6.54 10.17 -15.40
C ALA A 45 7.25 11.52 -15.17
N GLU A 46 8.04 11.63 -14.10
CA GLU A 46 8.81 12.84 -13.76
C GLU A 46 9.68 13.29 -14.93
N ARG A 47 10.48 12.39 -15.51
CA ARG A 47 11.36 12.68 -16.66
C ARG A 47 10.64 13.12 -17.93
N ARG A 48 9.35 12.83 -18.08
CA ARG A 48 8.54 13.21 -19.25
C ARG A 48 7.70 14.47 -19.00
N ALA A 49 7.96 15.20 -17.92
CA ALA A 49 7.14 16.32 -17.47
C ALA A 49 5.65 15.94 -17.34
N ALA A 50 5.39 14.68 -16.93
CA ALA A 50 4.07 14.07 -16.83
C ALA A 50 3.05 14.86 -16.01
N LEU A 51 3.50 15.67 -15.05
CA LEU A 51 2.63 16.50 -14.23
C LEU A 51 1.79 17.47 -15.09
N PHE A 52 2.26 17.79 -16.30
CA PHE A 52 1.56 18.65 -17.26
C PHE A 52 0.88 17.88 -18.40
N ALA A 53 0.98 16.54 -18.40
CA ALA A 53 0.41 15.67 -19.41
C ALA A 53 -0.68 14.77 -18.79
N PRO A 54 -1.97 14.97 -19.12
CA PRO A 54 -3.06 14.17 -18.56
C PRO A 54 -2.89 12.65 -18.81
N GLN A 55 -2.19 12.28 -19.88
CA GLN A 55 -1.86 10.88 -20.22
C GLN A 55 -0.97 10.20 -19.17
N ALA A 56 -0.20 10.98 -18.40
CA ALA A 56 0.74 10.46 -17.43
C ALA A 56 0.22 10.49 -15.99
N ALA A 57 -0.99 11.03 -15.77
CA ALA A 57 -1.67 11.00 -14.47
C ALA A 57 -1.90 9.58 -13.97
N ALA A 58 -2.18 8.63 -14.86
CA ALA A 58 -2.34 7.21 -14.51
C ALA A 58 -1.07 6.61 -13.86
N SER A 59 0.12 7.07 -14.26
CA SER A 59 1.40 6.59 -13.70
C SER A 59 1.56 6.92 -12.21
N ILE A 60 0.87 7.97 -11.73
CA ILE A 60 0.91 8.43 -10.34
C ILE A 60 -0.35 7.94 -9.59
N LEU A 61 -1.52 8.03 -10.21
CA LEU A 61 -2.78 7.65 -9.58
C LEU A 61 -2.92 6.14 -9.39
N ALA A 62 -2.41 5.32 -10.32
CA ALA A 62 -2.48 3.86 -10.20
C ALA A 62 -1.79 3.32 -8.94
N PRO A 63 -0.52 3.67 -8.62
CA PRO A 63 0.10 3.19 -7.39
C PRO A 63 -0.58 3.72 -6.13
N ILE A 64 -1.06 4.97 -6.13
CA ILE A 64 -1.81 5.53 -4.99
C ILE A 64 -3.10 4.73 -4.76
N GLY A 65 -3.89 4.52 -5.81
CA GLY A 65 -5.14 3.76 -5.74
C GLY A 65 -4.92 2.32 -5.29
N ALA A 66 -3.87 1.66 -5.80
CA ALA A 66 -3.51 0.31 -5.41
C ALA A 66 -3.16 0.21 -3.92
N ILE A 67 -2.39 1.15 -3.37
CA ILE A 67 -2.02 1.18 -1.95
C ILE A 67 -3.26 1.39 -1.07
N VAL A 68 -4.13 2.34 -1.43
CA VAL A 68 -5.37 2.61 -0.69
C VAL A 68 -6.26 1.37 -0.65
N LEU A 69 -6.49 0.73 -1.82
CA LEU A 69 -7.30 -0.48 -1.90
C LEU A 69 -6.69 -1.64 -1.10
N PHE A 70 -5.38 -1.82 -1.19
CA PHE A 70 -4.66 -2.85 -0.43
C PHE A 70 -4.79 -2.64 1.08
N GLN A 71 -4.60 -1.41 1.56
CA GLN A 71 -4.77 -1.07 2.97
C GLN A 71 -6.20 -1.30 3.46
N LEU A 72 -7.20 -0.88 2.67
CA LEU A 72 -8.61 -1.11 2.99
C LEU A 72 -8.94 -2.61 3.06
N ALA A 73 -8.43 -3.40 2.11
CA ALA A 73 -8.60 -4.85 2.10
C ALA A 73 -7.97 -5.51 3.34
N LEU A 74 -6.75 -5.11 3.72
CA LEU A 74 -6.09 -5.68 4.90
C LEU A 74 -6.75 -5.25 6.21
N VAL A 75 -7.18 -3.99 6.35
CA VAL A 75 -7.89 -3.51 7.54
C VAL A 75 -9.24 -4.20 7.69
N SER A 76 -10.00 -4.33 6.60
CA SER A 76 -11.29 -5.05 6.63
C SER A 76 -11.09 -6.53 6.96
N PHE A 77 -10.10 -7.18 6.34
CA PHE A 77 -9.73 -8.55 6.65
C PHE A 77 -9.36 -8.74 8.13
N ALA A 78 -8.52 -7.87 8.70
CA ALA A 78 -8.14 -7.94 10.11
C ALA A 78 -9.36 -7.83 11.05
N ARG A 79 -10.29 -6.92 10.75
CA ARG A 79 -11.55 -6.79 11.52
C ARG A 79 -12.41 -8.05 11.43
N SER A 80 -12.56 -8.63 10.24
CA SER A 80 -13.31 -9.87 10.07
C SER A 80 -12.66 -11.04 10.82
N LEU A 81 -11.33 -11.12 10.83
CA LEU A 81 -10.63 -12.14 11.62
C LEU A 81 -10.86 -11.95 13.13
N ASP A 82 -10.88 -10.72 13.62
CA ASP A 82 -11.18 -10.46 15.04
C ASP A 82 -12.58 -10.95 15.43
N GLU A 83 -13.56 -10.80 14.55
CA GLU A 83 -14.92 -11.31 14.77
C GLU A 83 -14.99 -12.86 14.73
N VAL A 84 -14.18 -13.48 13.88
CA VAL A 84 -14.07 -14.95 13.80
C VAL A 84 -13.37 -15.53 15.03
N PHE A 85 -12.26 -14.92 15.47
CA PHE A 85 -11.44 -15.44 16.56
C PHE A 85 -11.89 -15.01 17.96
N ASN A 86 -12.76 -14.00 18.09
CA ASN A 86 -13.30 -13.57 19.37
C ASN A 86 -14.76 -14.04 19.54
N PRO A 87 -15.00 -15.27 20.05
CA PRO A 87 -16.34 -15.82 20.24
C PRO A 87 -17.20 -15.00 21.22
N ARG A 88 -16.60 -14.15 22.06
CA ARG A 88 -17.35 -13.28 23.00
C ARG A 88 -18.18 -12.19 22.30
N LEU A 89 -17.83 -11.82 21.06
CA LEU A 89 -18.61 -10.88 20.25
C LEU A 89 -19.84 -11.55 19.59
N ARG A 90 -19.88 -12.89 19.55
CA ARG A 90 -21.03 -13.65 19.00
C ARG A 90 -22.17 -13.83 20.01
N THR A 91 -21.90 -13.71 21.31
CA THR A 91 -22.88 -13.97 22.38
C THR A 91 -23.73 -12.77 22.81
N SER A 92 -23.50 -11.58 22.24
CA SER A 92 -24.25 -10.36 22.60
C SER A 92 -25.37 -10.01 21.61
N VAL A 93 -25.82 -10.97 20.81
CA VAL A 93 -27.01 -10.86 19.94
C VAL A 93 -28.06 -11.84 20.40
#